data_AF-A0A353NAL5-F1
#
_entry.id   AF-A0A353NAL5-F1
#
_cell.length_a   1.000
_cell.length_b   1.000
_cell.length_c   1.000
_cell.angle_alpha   90.00
_cell.angle_beta   90.00
_cell.angle_gamma   90.00
#
_symmetry.space_group_name_H-M   'P 1'
#
loop_
_entity.id
_entity.type
_entity.pdbx_description
1 polymer ?
#
loop_
_entity_poly.entity_id
_entity_poly.type
_entity_poly.pdbx_seq_one_letter_code
_entity_poly.pdbx_strand_id
1 'polypeptide(L)'
;PVILYNGAQIVESRTGKVIYEKKVDMDTVQKALSLYREFSLEALVYDKGDIYVEEINETIEEYMKKDQVQVHPVGDLSRFIDGEVTKLLLIGSEKKFRAFRARLEKIL
;
A
#
# COMPACT_ATOMS: atom_id res chain seq x y z
N PRO A 1 -13.83 -20.37 1.19
CA PRO A 1 -12.56 -19.59 1.30
C PRO A 1 -12.72 -18.29 0.53
N VAL A 2 -12.08 -17.21 0.99
CA VAL A 2 -12.08 -15.90 0.32
C VAL A 2 -10.68 -15.64 -0.21
N ILE A 3 -10.59 -15.14 -1.43
CA ILE A 3 -9.35 -14.70 -2.05
C ILE A 3 -9.30 -13.18 -1.97
N LEU A 4 -8.27 -12.65 -1.32
CA LEU A 4 -8.11 -11.22 -1.03
C LEU A 4 -6.83 -10.68 -1.69
N TYR A 5 -6.74 -9.35 -1.80
CA TYR A 5 -5.55 -8.63 -2.28
C TYR A 5 -5.00 -9.17 -3.61
N ASN A 6 -5.87 -9.36 -4.61
CA ASN A 6 -5.50 -9.90 -5.92
C ASN A 6 -4.76 -11.25 -5.86
N GLY A 7 -5.12 -12.10 -4.90
CA GLY A 7 -4.51 -13.43 -4.72
C GLY A 7 -3.33 -13.47 -3.77
N ALA A 8 -2.92 -12.33 -3.21
CA ALA A 8 -1.87 -12.29 -2.20
C ALA A 8 -2.29 -12.92 -0.86
N GLN A 9 -3.59 -13.12 -0.59
CA GLN A 9 -4.05 -13.79 0.62
C GLN A 9 -5.27 -14.69 0.35
N ILE A 10 -5.31 -15.86 0.98
CA ILE A 10 -6.47 -16.77 0.99
C ILE A 10 -6.85 -17.04 2.44
N VAL A 11 -8.11 -16.78 2.78
CA VAL A 11 -8.64 -16.88 4.14
C VAL A 11 -9.80 -17.85 4.22
N GLU A 12 -9.83 -18.68 5.27
CA GLU A 12 -10.98 -19.50 5.61
C GLU A 12 -12.08 -18.61 6.20
N SER A 13 -13.24 -18.56 5.54
CA SER A 13 -14.24 -17.51 5.77
C SER A 13 -14.99 -17.62 7.10
N ARG A 14 -14.93 -18.75 7.80
CA ARG A 14 -15.66 -18.97 9.05
C ARG A 14 -14.83 -18.62 10.27
N THR A 15 -13.54 -18.91 10.22
CA THR A 15 -12.59 -18.77 11.32
C THR A 15 -11.66 -17.57 11.14
N GLY A 16 -11.55 -17.01 9.93
CA GLY A 16 -10.55 -16.00 9.60
C GLY A 16 -9.13 -16.56 9.48
N LYS A 17 -8.95 -17.89 9.54
CA LYS A 17 -7.64 -18.51 9.43
C LYS A 17 -7.02 -18.24 8.06
N VAL A 18 -5.83 -17.65 8.05
CA VAL A 18 -5.01 -17.46 6.84
C VAL A 18 -4.51 -18.82 6.37
N ILE A 19 -4.91 -19.21 5.16
CA ILE A 19 -4.49 -20.44 4.47
C ILE A 19 -3.23 -20.17 3.66
N TYR A 20 -3.15 -19.00 3.03
CA TYR A 20 -2.03 -18.56 2.21
C TYR A 20 -1.86 -17.06 2.35
N GLU A 21 -0.61 -16.61 2.35
CA GLU A 21 -0.28 -15.20 2.26
C GLU A 21 1.04 -15.01 1.50
N LYS A 22 1.11 -13.95 0.71
CA LYS A 22 2.30 -13.47 0.02
C LYS A 22 2.46 -11.99 0.29
N LYS A 23 3.59 -11.62 0.89
CA LYS A 23 3.95 -10.23 1.16
C LYS A 23 4.71 -9.62 -0.02
N VAL A 24 4.69 -8.30 -0.08
CA VAL A 24 5.58 -7.53 -0.96
C VAL A 24 6.99 -7.61 -0.39
N ASP A 25 7.99 -7.70 -1.26
CA ASP A 25 9.39 -7.64 -0.88
C ASP A 25 9.71 -6.29 -0.19
N MET A 26 10.34 -6.33 0.98
CA MET A 26 10.52 -5.15 1.82
C MET A 26 11.55 -4.17 1.27
N ASP A 27 12.55 -4.63 0.52
CA ASP A 27 13.48 -3.74 -0.19
C ASP A 27 12.72 -2.92 -1.24
N THR A 28 11.83 -3.58 -2.00
CA THR A 28 10.93 -2.91 -2.94
C THR A 28 10.01 -1.90 -2.26
N VAL A 29 9.40 -2.26 -1.12
CA VAL A 29 8.54 -1.36 -0.34
C VAL A 29 9.30 -0.12 0.12
N GLN A 30 10.47 -0.30 0.73
CA GLN A 30 11.26 0.80 1.27
C GLN A 30 11.74 1.75 0.17
N LYS A 31 12.22 1.21 -0.96
CA LYS A 31 12.59 2.00 -2.13
C LYS A 31 11.38 2.78 -2.67
N ALA A 32 10.21 2.16 -2.79
CA ALA A 32 9.00 2.84 -3.23
C ALA A 32 8.58 3.98 -2.26
N LEU A 33 8.59 3.72 -0.94
CA LEU A 33 8.24 4.70 0.09
C LEU A 33 9.25 5.86 0.21
N SER A 34 10.52 5.64 -0.16
CA SER A 34 11.50 6.73 -0.24
C SER A 34 11.28 7.65 -1.44
N LEU A 35 10.64 7.17 -2.52
CA LEU A 35 10.57 7.87 -3.80
C LEU A 35 9.22 8.53 -4.07
N TYR A 36 8.11 7.95 -3.61
CA TYR A 36 6.77 8.35 -4.08
C TYR A 36 6.46 9.85 -3.90
N ARG A 37 6.99 10.45 -2.83
CA ARG A 37 6.87 11.90 -2.55
C ARG A 37 7.47 12.77 -3.66
N GLU A 38 8.59 12.35 -4.24
CA GLU A 38 9.25 13.07 -5.35
C GLU A 38 8.36 13.19 -6.59
N PHE A 39 7.39 12.28 -6.74
CA PHE A 39 6.47 12.24 -7.87
C PHE A 39 5.07 12.76 -7.52
N SER A 40 4.89 13.32 -6.31
CA SER A 40 3.60 13.80 -5.79
C SER A 40 2.48 12.77 -6.00
N LEU A 41 2.75 11.55 -5.53
CA LEU A 41 1.81 10.45 -5.40
C LEU A 41 1.39 10.34 -3.93
N GLU A 42 0.23 9.74 -3.69
CA GLU A 42 -0.23 9.38 -2.35
C GLU A 42 -0.06 7.89 -2.11
N ALA A 43 0.43 7.49 -0.94
CA ALA A 43 0.70 6.09 -0.62
C ALA A 43 -0.26 5.54 0.44
N LEU A 44 -0.75 4.32 0.19
CA LEU A 44 -1.52 3.54 1.14
C LEU A 44 -0.86 2.17 1.33
N VAL A 45 -0.47 1.88 2.56
CA VAL A 45 0.18 0.62 2.93
C VAL A 45 -0.82 -0.28 3.63
N TYR A 46 -1.04 -1.47 3.09
CA TYR A 46 -1.91 -2.47 3.71
C TYR A 46 -1.06 -3.44 4.50
N ASP A 47 -1.29 -3.49 5.81
CA ASP A 47 -0.73 -4.50 6.70
C ASP A 47 -1.81 -5.03 7.64
N LYS A 48 -1.87 -6.36 7.80
CA LYS A 48 -2.79 -7.08 8.72
C LYS A 48 -4.28 -6.70 8.64
N GLY A 49 -4.72 -6.17 7.50
CA GLY A 49 -6.11 -5.74 7.30
C GLY A 49 -6.35 -4.25 7.52
N ASP A 50 -5.36 -3.55 8.09
CA ASP A 50 -5.36 -2.10 8.26
C ASP A 50 -4.72 -1.40 7.06
N ILE A 51 -5.00 -0.11 6.94
CA ILE A 51 -4.48 0.76 5.88
C ILE A 51 -3.80 1.95 6.53
N TYR A 52 -2.51 2.14 6.23
CA TYR A 52 -1.69 3.23 6.78
C TYR A 52 -1.36 4.23 5.69
N VAL A 53 -1.47 5.51 6.04
CA VAL A 53 -1.18 6.65 5.17
C VAL A 53 -0.26 7.63 5.91
N GLU A 54 0.44 8.50 5.17
CA GLU A 54 1.25 9.53 5.82
C GLU A 54 0.38 10.53 6.57
N GLU A 55 -0.60 11.08 5.87
CA GLU A 55 -1.61 11.98 6.39
C GLU A 55 -2.93 11.78 5.63
N ILE A 56 -4.02 12.31 6.18
CA ILE A 56 -5.30 12.37 5.48
C ILE A 56 -5.34 13.68 4.70
N ASN A 57 -5.45 13.58 3.38
CA ASN A 57 -5.64 14.69 2.45
C ASN A 57 -6.82 14.40 1.51
N GLU A 58 -7.17 15.34 0.63
CA GLU A 58 -8.32 15.23 -0.28
C GLU A 58 -8.32 13.92 -1.09
N THR A 59 -7.15 13.49 -1.60
CA THR A 59 -7.05 12.24 -2.38
C THR A 59 -7.32 11.01 -1.49
N ILE A 60 -6.83 11.01 -0.26
CA ILE A 60 -7.10 9.94 0.71
C ILE A 60 -8.56 9.95 1.17
N GLU A 61 -9.16 11.12 1.40
CA GLU A 61 -10.59 11.26 1.74
C GLU A 61 -11.50 10.73 0.62
N GLU A 62 -11.20 11.09 -0.63
CA GLU A 62 -11.90 10.56 -1.80
C GLU A 62 -11.76 9.04 -1.89
N TYR A 63 -10.55 8.51 -1.64
CA TYR A 63 -10.30 7.08 -1.63
C TYR A 63 -11.12 6.35 -0.55
N MET A 64 -11.09 6.85 0.69
CA MET A 64 -11.87 6.31 1.82
C MET A 64 -13.36 6.29 1.50
N LYS A 65 -13.88 7.38 0.92
CA LYS A 65 -15.29 7.49 0.53
C LYS A 65 -15.66 6.53 -0.59
N LYS A 66 -14.81 6.39 -1.61
CA LYS A 66 -15.06 5.51 -2.76
C LYS A 66 -15.04 4.03 -2.37
N ASP A 67 -14.04 3.64 -1.59
CA ASP A 67 -13.79 2.23 -1.25
C ASP A 67 -14.44 1.81 0.08
N GLN A 68 -15.05 2.76 0.81
CA GLN A 68 -15.71 2.54 2.10
C GLN A 68 -14.77 1.91 3.14
N VAL A 69 -13.55 2.45 3.22
CA VAL A 69 -12.49 1.97 4.13
C VAL A 69 -12.06 3.07 5.10
N GLN A 70 -11.51 2.64 6.23
CA GLN A 70 -10.83 3.52 7.18
C GLN A 70 -9.31 3.41 6.97
N VAL A 71 -8.60 4.48 7.32
CA VAL A 71 -7.13 4.55 7.25
C VAL A 71 -6.57 5.14 8.53
N HIS A 72 -5.29 4.88 8.78
CA HIS A 72 -4.54 5.37 9.93
C HIS A 72 -3.42 6.31 9.46
N PRO A 73 -3.48 7.63 9.76
CA PRO A 73 -2.37 8.53 9.50
C PRO A 73 -1.24 8.29 10.50
N VAL A 74 -0.02 8.05 9.99
CA VAL A 74 1.14 7.64 10.81
C VAL A 74 2.38 8.51 10.60
N GLY A 75 2.30 9.55 9.77
CA GLY A 75 3.45 10.36 9.40
C GLY A 75 4.38 9.60 8.44
N ASP A 76 5.69 9.66 8.64
CA ASP A 76 6.64 9.08 7.70
C ASP A 76 6.49 7.55 7.58
N LEU A 77 5.80 7.11 6.52
CA LEU A 77 5.52 5.69 6.23
C LEU A 77 6.80 4.86 6.15
N SER A 78 7.91 5.41 5.64
CA SER A 78 9.18 4.70 5.53
C SER A 78 9.77 4.35 6.90
N ARG A 79 9.47 5.15 7.92
CA ARG A 79 9.90 4.93 9.32
C ARG A 79 8.89 4.10 10.12
N PHE A 80 7.61 4.19 9.78
CA PHE A 80 6.54 3.49 10.49
C PHE A 80 6.49 1.99 10.13
N ILE A 81 6.68 1.64 8.86
CA ILE A 81 6.51 0.25 8.40
C ILE A 81 7.71 -0.62 8.79
N ASP A 82 7.45 -1.71 9.51
CA ASP A 82 8.47 -2.55 10.14
C ASP A 82 8.53 -4.02 9.67
N GLY A 83 7.92 -4.38 8.53
CA GLY A 83 8.32 -5.58 7.78
C GLY A 83 7.22 -6.39 7.12
N GLU A 84 5.95 -6.10 7.37
CA GLU A 84 4.86 -6.86 6.77
C GLU A 84 3.98 -5.93 5.93
N VAL A 85 4.11 -6.03 4.61
CA VAL A 85 3.24 -5.30 3.68
C VAL A 85 2.57 -6.28 2.76
N THR A 86 1.25 -6.35 2.83
CA THR A 86 0.43 -7.19 1.95
C THR A 86 0.21 -6.51 0.60
N LYS A 87 0.08 -5.18 0.59
CA LYS A 87 -0.15 -4.39 -0.62
C LYS A 87 0.35 -2.96 -0.40
N LEU A 88 0.99 -2.39 -1.42
CA LEU A 88 1.25 -0.96 -1.53
C LEU A 88 0.41 -0.41 -2.67
N LEU A 89 -0.40 0.62 -2.40
CA LEU A 89 -1.17 1.35 -3.40
C LEU A 89 -0.62 2.76 -3.52
N LEU A 90 -0.37 3.21 -4.75
CA LEU A 90 -0.01 4.59 -5.03
C LEU A 90 -1.12 5.24 -5.87
N ILE A 91 -1.58 6.41 -5.45
CA ILE A 91 -2.62 7.18 -6.14
C ILE A 91 -2.00 8.43 -6.75
N GLY A 92 -2.30 8.68 -8.03
CA GLY A 92 -1.88 9.86 -8.74
C GLY A 92 -2.12 9.72 -10.24
N SER A 93 -1.71 10.72 -11.02
CA SER A 93 -1.93 10.70 -12.46
C SER A 93 -1.06 9.65 -13.15
N GLU A 94 -1.55 9.12 -14.27
CA GLU A 94 -0.84 8.13 -15.08
C GLU A 94 0.57 8.59 -15.50
N LYS A 95 0.74 9.89 -15.79
CA LYS A 95 2.03 10.50 -16.10
C LYS A 95 3.00 10.43 -14.92
N LYS A 96 2.55 10.80 -13.72
CA LYS A 96 3.36 10.73 -12.49
C LYS A 96 3.73 9.28 -12.16
N PHE A 97 2.77 8.36 -12.23
CA PHE A 97 2.99 6.94 -11.96
C PHE A 97 3.98 6.30 -12.95
N ARG A 98 3.90 6.64 -14.24
CA ARG A 98 4.88 6.18 -15.24
C ARG A 98 6.30 6.63 -14.91
N ALA A 99 6.47 7.91 -14.53
CA ALA A 99 7.78 8.45 -14.16
C ALA A 99 8.32 7.79 -12.88
N PHE A 100 7.47 7.62 -11.86
CA PHE A 100 7.80 6.89 -10.64
C PHE A 100 8.26 5.46 -10.94
N ARG A 101 7.48 4.71 -11.72
CA ARG A 101 7.79 3.32 -12.07
C ARG A 101 9.13 3.19 -12.78
N ALA A 102 9.39 4.06 -13.77
CA ALA A 102 10.67 4.06 -14.49
C ALA A 102 11.87 4.38 -13.60
N ARG A 103 11.66 5.14 -12.50
CA ARG A 103 12.71 5.41 -11.51
C ARG A 103 12.91 4.22 -10.56
N LEU A 104 11.82 3.64 -10.07
CA LEU A 104 11.85 2.47 -9.19
C LEU A 104 12.54 1.28 -9.87
N GLU A 105 12.20 0.97 -11.11
CA GLU A 105 12.80 -0.14 -11.89
C GLU A 105 14.32 0.02 -12.10
N LYS A 106 14.88 1.23 -12.00
CA LYS A 106 16.33 1.47 -12.12
C LYS A 106 17.09 1.25 -10.81
N ILE A 107 16.38 1.20 -9.69
CA ILE A 107 16.98 1.07 -8.34
C ILE A 107 16.59 -0.24 -7.65
N LEU A 108 15.68 -1.02 -8.24
CA LEU A 108 15.46 -2.43 -7.91
C LEU A 108 16.59 -3.27 -8.50
#